data_AF-A0A537PLY8-F1
#
_entry.id   AF-A0A537PLY8-F1
#
_cell.length_a   1.000
_cell.length_b   1.000
_cell.length_c   1.000
_cell.angle_alpha   90.00
_cell.angle_beta   90.00
_cell.angle_gamma   90.00
#
_symmetry.space_group_name_H-M   'P 1'
#
loop_
_entity.id
_entity.type
_entity.pdbx_description
1 polymer ?
#
loop_
_entity_poly.entity_id
_entity_poly.type
_entity_poly.pdbx_seq_one_letter_code
_entity_poly.pdbx_strand_id
1 'polypeptide(L)'
;MFWRIILAVSTRNRRAFAYFLGAVIPVKLAVLYLIGPTIWPDTAGYIAFAEPILDRAKAFRPIDWIGGPPAPLFVFRLPGYPLVLAGAELLSAENYASITVIFQIFLNVVALILVFKVVAHLGFSIGQIMAVLALYVFSDSLLFDNSILSDSIYSSLFNIVVFSLIGHAIGCWRLTLLGGLGLGFLWGFSTWTRDSGIYFTYVPVLLILAGSRGSAGGFARRLSLLCA
;
A
#
# COMPACT_ATOMS: atom_id res chain seq x y z
N MET A 1 14.13 -16.52 29.98
CA MET A 1 15.19 -15.84 29.18
C MET A 1 14.66 -15.32 27.84
N PHE A 2 13.46 -14.71 27.80
CA PHE A 2 12.80 -14.22 26.56
C PHE A 2 12.44 -12.72 26.61
N TRP A 3 12.68 -12.06 27.75
CA TRP A 3 12.25 -10.68 28.00
C TRP A 3 13.24 -9.60 27.49
N ARG A 4 14.37 -9.99 26.90
CA ARG A 4 15.36 -9.06 26.33
C ARG A 4 15.22 -8.81 24.83
N ILE A 5 14.27 -9.47 24.13
CA ILE A 5 13.97 -9.24 22.71
C ILE A 5 12.81 -8.25 22.57
N ILE A 6 12.79 -7.22 23.42
CA ILE A 6 12.02 -5.99 23.21
C ILE A 6 13.06 -4.87 23.19
N LEU A 7 14.04 -4.99 22.30
CA LEU A 7 14.98 -3.92 22.08
C LEU A 7 14.26 -2.84 21.27
N ALA A 8 13.86 -1.80 22.01
CA ALA A 8 13.53 -0.50 21.47
C ALA A 8 14.50 -0.18 20.32
N VAL A 9 13.95 0.07 19.13
CA VAL A 9 14.71 0.56 17.98
C VAL A 9 15.66 1.65 18.47
N SER A 10 16.97 1.39 18.39
CA SER A 10 18.01 2.27 18.92
C SER A 10 17.79 3.71 18.43
N THR A 11 18.05 4.69 19.31
CA THR A 11 17.94 6.13 18.96
C THR A 11 18.74 6.47 17.71
N ARG A 12 19.89 5.80 17.50
CA ARG A 12 20.71 5.90 16.28
C ARG A 12 19.95 5.47 15.03
N ASN A 13 19.25 4.33 15.08
CA ASN A 13 18.47 3.80 13.95
C ASN A 13 17.31 4.74 13.59
N ARG A 14 16.64 5.31 14.60
CA ARG A 14 15.55 6.27 14.39
C ARG A 14 16.02 7.54 13.70
N ARG A 15 17.17 8.10 14.11
CA ARG A 15 17.75 9.30 13.48
C ARG A 15 18.15 9.04 12.03
N ALA A 16 18.85 7.93 11.78
CA ALA A 16 19.24 7.55 10.43
C ALA A 16 18.02 7.35 9.51
N PHE A 17 16.96 6.70 10.03
CA PHE A 17 15.70 6.56 9.29
C PHE A 17 14.99 7.90 9.05
N ALA A 18 14.98 8.80 10.03
CA ALA A 18 14.42 10.15 9.85
C ALA A 18 15.18 10.95 8.79
N TYR A 19 16.51 10.87 8.76
CA TYR A 19 17.31 11.49 7.69
C TYR A 19 17.04 10.85 6.33
N PHE A 20 16.89 9.52 6.28
CA PHE A 20 16.55 8.80 5.07
C PHE A 20 15.18 9.26 4.51
N LEU A 21 14.13 9.29 5.34
CA LEU A 21 12.83 9.84 4.95
C LEU A 21 12.91 11.32 4.56
N GLY A 22 13.68 12.09 5.32
CA GLY A 22 13.94 13.51 5.06
C GLY A 22 14.68 13.76 3.74
N ALA A 23 15.31 12.75 3.14
CA ALA A 23 15.86 12.82 1.80
C ALA A 23 14.86 12.30 0.75
N VAL A 24 14.25 11.14 0.99
CA VAL A 24 13.35 10.47 0.02
C VAL A 24 12.11 11.30 -0.29
N ILE A 25 11.46 11.88 0.73
CA ILE A 25 10.23 12.66 0.53
C ILE A 25 10.51 13.92 -0.30
N PRO A 26 11.51 14.77 0.03
CA PRO A 26 11.83 15.92 -0.81
C PRO A 26 12.27 15.54 -2.21
N VAL A 27 13.02 14.45 -2.39
CA VAL A 27 13.40 14.00 -3.75
C VAL A 27 12.16 13.63 -4.57
N LYS A 28 11.23 12.85 -4.02
CA LYS A 28 9.98 12.49 -4.72
C LYS A 28 9.12 13.73 -5.02
N LEU A 29 8.99 14.65 -4.07
CA LEU A 29 8.25 15.90 -4.28
C LEU A 29 8.95 16.84 -5.27
N ALA A 30 10.29 16.88 -5.28
CA ALA A 30 11.05 17.66 -6.25
C ALA A 30 10.88 17.08 -7.66
N VAL A 31 10.87 15.75 -7.81
CA VAL A 31 10.55 15.10 -9.09
C VAL A 31 9.16 15.51 -9.56
N LEU A 32 8.14 15.42 -8.70
CA LEU A 32 6.78 15.87 -9.03
C LEU A 32 6.75 17.36 -9.40
N TYR A 33 7.44 18.22 -8.64
CA TYR A 33 7.42 19.66 -8.88
C TYR A 33 8.13 20.06 -10.18
N LEU A 34 9.28 19.44 -10.48
CA LEU A 34 10.12 19.80 -11.63
C LEU A 34 9.66 19.14 -12.92
N ILE A 35 9.16 17.91 -12.86
CA ILE A 35 8.78 17.11 -14.04
C ILE A 35 7.27 17.10 -14.23
N GLY A 36 6.49 17.20 -13.15
CA GLY A 36 5.07 16.94 -13.16
C GLY A 36 4.74 15.43 -13.10
N PRO A 37 3.44 15.08 -12.99
CA PRO A 37 3.00 13.70 -13.04
C PRO A 37 3.34 13.06 -14.40
N THR A 38 3.90 11.86 -14.38
CA THR A 38 4.27 11.13 -15.60
C THR A 38 3.04 10.43 -16.19
N ILE A 39 2.79 10.69 -17.47
CA ILE A 39 1.70 10.10 -18.25
C ILE A 39 2.25 8.93 -19.06
N TRP A 40 1.55 7.80 -19.02
CA TRP A 40 1.85 6.59 -19.79
C TRP A 40 0.72 6.30 -20.79
N PRO A 41 0.95 5.44 -21.81
CA PRO A 41 -0.10 5.06 -22.75
C PRO A 41 -1.37 4.53 -22.06
N ASP A 42 -1.22 3.86 -20.92
CA ASP A 42 -2.34 3.33 -20.13
C ASP A 42 -3.10 4.37 -19.31
N THR A 43 -2.52 5.55 -19.07
CA THR A 43 -3.11 6.59 -18.23
C THR A 43 -4.45 7.06 -18.78
N ALA A 44 -4.57 7.22 -20.10
CA ALA A 44 -5.81 7.66 -20.74
C ALA A 44 -7.00 6.71 -20.45
N GLY A 45 -6.74 5.40 -20.39
CA GLY A 45 -7.78 4.43 -20.06
C GLY A 45 -8.27 4.51 -18.61
N TYR A 46 -7.40 4.91 -17.68
CA TYR A 46 -7.79 5.11 -16.29
C TYR A 46 -8.59 6.41 -16.10
N ILE A 47 -8.19 7.50 -16.77
CA ILE A 47 -8.91 8.79 -16.72
C ILE A 47 -10.30 8.64 -17.35
N ALA A 48 -10.39 8.02 -18.54
CA ALA A 48 -11.68 7.79 -19.22
C ALA A 48 -12.64 6.90 -18.41
N PHE A 49 -12.13 6.10 -17.47
CA PHE A 49 -12.95 5.36 -16.51
C PHE A 49 -13.35 6.25 -15.33
N ALA A 50 -12.47 7.13 -14.86
CA ALA A 50 -12.73 8.01 -13.72
C ALA A 50 -13.88 9.00 -13.96
N GLU A 51 -13.94 9.65 -15.13
CA GLU A 51 -14.96 10.68 -15.40
C GLU A 51 -16.40 10.14 -15.26
N PRO A 52 -16.76 8.95 -15.82
CA PRO A 52 -18.12 8.42 -15.69
C PRO A 52 -18.48 7.93 -14.29
N ILE A 53 -17.51 7.74 -13.39
CA ILE A 53 -17.78 7.48 -11.96
C ILE A 53 -18.40 8.72 -11.32
N LEU A 54 -17.88 9.91 -11.66
CA LEU A 54 -18.38 11.19 -11.14
C LEU A 54 -19.68 11.62 -11.82
N ASP A 55 -19.89 11.22 -13.08
CA ASP A 55 -21.07 11.61 -13.85
C ASP A 55 -22.29 10.70 -13.60
N ARG A 56 -23.05 11.01 -12.53
CA ARG A 56 -24.44 10.58 -12.26
C ARG A 56 -24.83 9.19 -12.80
N ALA A 57 -24.09 8.17 -12.38
CA ALA A 57 -24.30 6.75 -12.68
C ALA A 57 -23.98 6.29 -14.13
N LYS A 58 -23.23 7.05 -14.92
CA LYS A 58 -22.72 6.59 -16.23
C LYS A 58 -21.83 5.34 -16.10
N ALA A 59 -21.03 5.24 -15.04
CA ALA A 59 -20.24 4.04 -14.75
C ALA A 59 -21.08 2.76 -14.51
N PHE A 60 -22.38 2.88 -14.24
CA PHE A 60 -23.29 1.75 -14.01
C PHE A 60 -24.27 1.53 -15.16
N ARG A 61 -24.10 2.24 -16.29
CA ARG A 61 -24.95 2.03 -17.47
C ARG A 61 -24.66 0.68 -18.12
N PRO A 62 -25.67 0.07 -18.78
CA PRO A 62 -25.45 -1.12 -19.59
C PRO A 62 -24.34 -0.89 -20.63
N ILE A 63 -23.52 -1.92 -20.83
CA ILE A 63 -22.42 -1.89 -21.79
C ILE A 63 -22.99 -2.03 -23.20
N ASP A 64 -22.61 -1.11 -24.08
CA ASP A 64 -23.00 -1.20 -25.48
C ASP A 64 -22.05 -2.16 -26.22
N TRP A 65 -22.52 -3.39 -26.40
CA TRP A 65 -21.79 -4.45 -27.10
C TRP A 65 -21.90 -4.33 -28.63
N ILE A 66 -22.84 -3.54 -29.17
CA ILE A 66 -23.16 -3.49 -30.60
C ILE A 66 -22.95 -2.05 -31.10
N GLY A 67 -21.79 -1.78 -31.70
CA GLY A 67 -21.43 -0.43 -32.19
C GLY A 67 -20.55 0.37 -31.23
N GLY A 68 -20.28 -0.17 -30.03
CA GLY A 68 -19.28 0.35 -29.09
C GLY A 68 -17.84 0.01 -29.48
N PRO A 69 -16.84 0.52 -28.71
CA PRO A 69 -15.44 0.19 -28.92
C PRO A 69 -15.19 -1.32 -28.70
N PRO A 70 -14.24 -1.91 -29.45
CA PRO A 70 -13.98 -3.37 -29.42
C PRO A 70 -13.55 -3.90 -28.04
N ALA A 71 -13.03 -3.02 -27.18
CA ALA A 71 -12.71 -3.33 -25.79
C ALA A 71 -13.34 -2.26 -24.88
N PRO A 72 -14.56 -2.49 -24.34
CA PRO A 72 -15.20 -1.54 -23.44
C PRO A 72 -14.37 -1.32 -22.17
N LEU A 73 -14.07 -0.05 -21.87
CA LEU A 73 -13.19 0.35 -20.75
C LEU A 73 -13.63 -0.25 -19.39
N PHE A 74 -14.93 -0.32 -19.14
CA PHE A 74 -15.51 -0.83 -17.89
C PHE A 74 -15.40 -2.36 -17.70
N VAL A 75 -15.08 -3.11 -18.76
CA VAL A 75 -14.93 -4.59 -18.70
C VAL A 75 -13.48 -4.98 -18.41
N PHE A 76 -12.53 -4.30 -19.04
CA PHE A 76 -11.13 -4.72 -19.08
C PHE A 76 -10.23 -3.98 -18.09
N ARG A 77 -10.79 -3.15 -17.21
CA ARG A 77 -10.06 -2.48 -16.14
C ARG A 77 -10.82 -2.60 -14.82
N LEU A 78 -10.07 -2.78 -13.75
CA LEU A 78 -10.65 -2.75 -12.42
C LEU A 78 -10.87 -1.29 -11.98
N PRO A 79 -11.95 -1.00 -11.25
CA PRO A 79 -12.32 0.38 -10.90
C PRO A 79 -11.54 0.93 -9.71
N GLY A 80 -10.71 0.15 -9.01
CA GLY A 80 -10.02 0.64 -7.80
C GLY A 80 -9.11 1.84 -8.06
N TYR A 81 -8.29 1.82 -9.13
CA TYR A 81 -7.45 2.98 -9.49
C TYR A 81 -8.27 4.15 -10.08
N PRO A 82 -9.21 3.92 -11.02
CA PRO A 82 -10.17 4.95 -11.45
C PRO A 82 -10.91 5.65 -10.30
N LEU A 83 -11.27 4.94 -9.23
CA LEU A 83 -11.89 5.53 -8.04
C LEU A 83 -10.97 6.51 -7.30
N VAL A 84 -9.66 6.22 -7.25
CA VAL A 84 -8.68 7.17 -6.68
C VAL A 84 -8.59 8.43 -7.54
N LEU A 85 -8.52 8.28 -8.86
CA LEU A 85 -8.50 9.42 -9.80
C LEU A 85 -9.77 10.26 -9.68
N ALA A 86 -10.94 9.63 -9.68
CA ALA A 86 -12.22 10.30 -9.47
C ALA A 86 -12.26 11.05 -8.13
N GLY A 87 -11.72 10.45 -7.06
CA GLY A 87 -11.56 11.13 -5.77
C GLY A 87 -10.63 12.34 -5.84
N ALA A 88 -9.54 12.27 -6.60
CA ALA A 88 -8.63 13.39 -6.80
C ALA A 88 -9.26 14.51 -7.66
N GLU A 89 -10.04 14.16 -8.68
CA GLU A 89 -10.81 15.10 -9.50
C GLU A 89 -11.87 15.85 -8.70
N LEU A 90 -12.51 15.19 -7.72
CA LEU A 90 -13.43 15.84 -6.77
C LEU A 90 -12.74 16.92 -5.92
N LEU A 91 -11.44 16.75 -5.64
CA LEU A 91 -10.66 17.75 -4.91
C LEU A 91 -10.19 18.89 -5.81
N SER A 92 -9.73 18.56 -7.03
CA SER A 92 -9.37 19.54 -8.05
C SER A 92 -9.26 18.89 -9.43
N ALA A 93 -10.16 19.24 -10.35
CA ALA A 93 -10.10 18.78 -11.74
C ALA A 93 -8.84 19.24 -12.48
N GLU A 94 -8.23 20.36 -12.08
CA GLU A 94 -7.00 20.87 -12.70
C GLU A 94 -5.74 20.15 -12.16
N ASN A 95 -5.78 19.71 -10.90
CA ASN A 95 -4.60 19.19 -10.19
C ASN A 95 -4.72 17.70 -9.80
N TYR A 96 -5.73 16.98 -10.29
CA TYR A 96 -6.02 15.59 -9.89
C TYR A 96 -4.80 14.67 -10.04
N ALA A 97 -4.00 14.84 -11.10
CA ALA A 97 -2.82 14.04 -11.35
C ALA A 97 -1.76 14.26 -10.26
N SER A 98 -1.46 15.51 -9.92
CA SER A 98 -0.53 15.85 -8.83
C SER A 98 -1.04 15.37 -7.47
N ILE A 99 -2.33 15.51 -7.20
CA ILE A 99 -2.97 15.00 -5.97
C ILE A 99 -2.81 13.48 -5.89
N THR A 100 -3.01 12.76 -6.99
CA THR A 100 -2.85 11.31 -7.06
C THR A 100 -1.40 10.89 -6.80
N VAL A 101 -0.42 11.58 -7.39
CA VAL A 101 1.00 11.34 -7.12
C VAL A 101 1.35 11.62 -5.66
N ILE A 102 0.86 12.70 -5.06
CA ILE A 102 1.08 12.99 -3.64
C ILE A 102 0.50 11.86 -2.77
N PHE A 103 -0.67 11.34 -3.12
CA PHE A 103 -1.27 10.21 -2.42
C PHE A 103 -0.45 8.92 -2.59
N GLN A 104 0.07 8.64 -3.78
CA GLN A 104 1.01 7.54 -4.06
C GLN A 104 2.26 7.65 -3.18
N ILE A 105 2.89 8.83 -3.13
CA ILE A 105 4.05 9.11 -2.27
C ILE A 105 3.70 8.87 -0.80
N PHE A 106 2.54 9.34 -0.34
CA PHE A 106 2.08 9.14 1.02
C PHE A 106 1.96 7.66 1.38
N LEU A 107 1.28 6.85 0.56
CA LEU A 107 1.15 5.41 0.78
C LEU A 107 2.51 4.71 0.79
N ASN A 108 3.40 5.10 -0.12
CA ASN A 108 4.76 4.56 -0.18
C ASN A 108 5.55 4.83 1.11
N VAL A 109 5.45 6.05 1.65
CA VAL A 109 6.09 6.42 2.93
C VAL A 109 5.53 5.59 4.08
N VAL A 110 4.21 5.35 4.14
CA VAL A 110 3.60 4.49 5.15
C VAL A 110 4.15 3.06 5.06
N ALA A 111 4.24 2.50 3.85
CA ALA A 111 4.83 1.19 3.62
C ALA A 111 6.31 1.14 4.08
N LEU A 112 7.10 2.17 3.75
CA LEU A 112 8.51 2.29 4.10
C LEU A 112 8.72 2.36 5.63
N ILE A 113 7.83 3.03 6.36
CA ILE A 113 7.83 3.05 7.83
C ILE A 113 7.61 1.65 8.40
N LEU A 114 6.70 0.87 7.83
CA LEU A 114 6.43 -0.51 8.27
C LEU A 114 7.61 -1.43 7.97
N VAL A 115 8.21 -1.32 6.78
CA VAL A 115 9.43 -2.04 6.40
C VAL A 115 10.55 -1.74 7.40
N PHE A 116 10.82 -0.46 7.67
CA PHE A 116 11.84 -0.06 8.65
C PHE A 116 11.59 -0.69 10.02
N LYS A 117 10.36 -0.62 10.54
CA LYS A 117 10.04 -1.19 11.86
C LYS A 117 10.24 -2.69 11.90
N VAL A 118 9.82 -3.42 10.86
CA VAL A 118 9.99 -4.87 10.76
C VAL A 118 11.47 -5.24 10.70
N VAL A 119 12.24 -4.64 9.80
CA VAL A 119 13.67 -4.96 9.63
C VAL A 119 14.47 -4.57 10.89
N ALA A 120 14.16 -3.43 11.51
CA ALA A 120 14.79 -3.04 12.76
C ALA A 120 14.48 -4.00 13.92
N HIS A 121 13.27 -4.59 13.95
CA HIS A 121 12.89 -5.56 14.96
C HIS A 121 13.58 -6.92 14.78
N LEU A 122 13.90 -7.29 13.54
CA LEU A 122 14.67 -8.50 13.21
C LEU A 122 16.15 -8.40 13.62
N GLY A 123 16.62 -7.26 14.14
CA GLY A 123 17.96 -7.11 14.70
C GLY A 123 19.06 -6.83 13.67
N PHE A 124 18.70 -6.44 12.44
CA PHE A 124 19.68 -6.05 11.42
C PHE A 124 20.51 -4.84 11.83
N SER A 125 21.75 -4.79 11.33
CA SER A 125 22.61 -3.62 11.49
C SER A 125 22.06 -2.41 10.74
N ILE A 126 22.46 -1.20 11.14
CA ILE A 126 21.98 0.03 10.49
C ILE A 126 22.33 0.08 8.99
N GLY A 127 23.50 -0.43 8.59
CA GLY A 127 23.90 -0.52 7.18
C GLY A 127 22.98 -1.44 6.38
N GLN A 128 22.63 -2.61 6.93
CA GLN A 128 21.69 -3.54 6.31
C GLN A 128 20.28 -2.96 6.22
N ILE A 129 19.81 -2.28 7.27
CA ILE A 129 18.52 -1.57 7.24
C ILE A 129 18.52 -0.53 6.11
N MET A 130 19.54 0.32 6.03
CA MET A 130 19.64 1.34 4.98
C MET A 130 19.72 0.73 3.58
N ALA A 131 20.44 -0.39 3.41
CA ALA A 131 20.49 -1.11 2.15
C ALA A 131 19.10 -1.63 1.72
N VAL A 132 18.35 -2.25 2.64
CA VAL A 132 16.98 -2.73 2.37
C VAL A 132 16.05 -1.57 2.01
N LEU A 133 16.11 -0.45 2.75
CA LEU A 133 15.29 0.72 2.46
C LEU A 133 15.65 1.37 1.12
N ALA A 134 16.95 1.45 0.79
CA ALA A 134 17.41 1.95 -0.50
C ALA A 134 16.93 1.05 -1.64
N LEU A 135 17.10 -0.27 -1.53
CA LEU A 135 16.59 -1.22 -2.52
C LEU A 135 15.07 -1.10 -2.70
N TYR A 136 14.33 -0.93 -1.61
CA TYR A 136 12.88 -0.70 -1.67
C TYR A 136 12.54 0.57 -2.46
N VAL A 137 13.16 1.71 -2.11
CA VAL A 137 12.88 3.01 -2.75
C VAL A 137 13.31 3.04 -4.23
N PHE A 138 14.45 2.42 -4.56
CA PHE A 138 15.04 2.46 -5.91
C PHE A 138 14.63 1.29 -6.82
N SER A 139 13.78 0.36 -6.36
CA SER A 139 13.24 -0.70 -7.21
C SER A 139 12.31 -0.12 -8.28
N ASP A 140 11.02 -0.03 -7.98
CA ASP A 140 9.99 0.50 -8.87
C ASP A 140 9.35 1.78 -8.29
N SER A 141 9.47 1.98 -6.98
CA SER A 141 8.81 3.07 -6.27
C SER A 141 9.22 4.46 -6.76
N LEU A 142 10.46 4.71 -7.18
CA LEU A 142 10.84 6.07 -7.58
C LEU A 142 10.15 6.52 -8.88
N LEU A 143 10.06 5.63 -9.87
CA LEU A 143 9.51 5.94 -11.19
C LEU A 143 7.98 5.82 -11.23
N PHE A 144 7.44 4.75 -10.64
CA PHE A 144 6.00 4.51 -10.64
C PHE A 144 5.25 5.38 -9.64
N ASP A 145 5.87 5.86 -8.55
CA ASP A 145 5.18 6.77 -7.63
C ASP A 145 4.87 8.12 -8.28
N ASN A 146 5.64 8.55 -9.29
CA ASN A 146 5.36 9.77 -10.06
C ASN A 146 4.42 9.54 -11.26
N SER A 147 4.12 8.28 -11.57
CA SER A 147 3.33 7.91 -12.75
C SER A 147 1.85 7.81 -12.43
N ILE A 148 0.99 8.27 -13.34
CA ILE A 148 -0.46 8.07 -13.25
C ILE A 148 -0.80 6.65 -13.71
N LEU A 149 -0.46 5.69 -12.85
CA LEU A 149 -0.63 4.26 -13.02
C LEU A 149 -1.00 3.58 -11.70
N SER A 150 -1.64 2.41 -11.79
CA SER A 150 -2.11 1.66 -10.62
C SER A 150 -1.00 0.98 -9.81
N ASP A 151 0.19 0.81 -10.39
CA ASP A 151 1.33 0.04 -9.86
C ASP A 151 1.75 0.51 -8.45
N SER A 152 1.92 1.82 -8.28
CA SER A 152 2.39 2.41 -7.02
C SER A 152 1.37 2.25 -5.89
N ILE A 153 0.08 2.53 -6.18
CA ILE A 153 -0.99 2.38 -5.19
C ILE A 153 -1.17 0.90 -4.82
N TYR A 154 -1.24 0.01 -5.82
CA TYR A 154 -1.32 -1.42 -5.61
C TYR A 154 -0.19 -1.93 -4.71
N SER A 155 1.06 -1.70 -5.11
CA SER A 155 2.23 -2.21 -4.40
C SER A 155 2.35 -1.62 -2.99
N SER A 156 2.05 -0.32 -2.81
CA SER A 156 2.11 0.33 -1.50
C SER A 156 1.05 -0.21 -0.55
N LEU A 157 -0.21 -0.35 -0.98
CA LEU A 157 -1.27 -0.93 -0.16
C LEU A 157 -0.97 -2.39 0.18
N PHE A 158 -0.53 -3.17 -0.80
CA PHE A 158 -0.15 -4.57 -0.59
C PHE A 158 1.00 -4.68 0.43
N ASN A 159 2.04 -3.85 0.29
CA ASN A 159 3.17 -3.83 1.23
C ASN A 159 2.74 -3.36 2.63
N ILE A 160 1.82 -2.40 2.74
CA ILE A 160 1.24 -2.01 4.04
C ILE A 160 0.60 -3.23 4.70
N VAL A 161 -0.21 -4.00 3.97
CA VAL A 161 -0.85 -5.23 4.49
C VAL A 161 0.20 -6.26 4.89
N VAL A 162 1.10 -6.61 3.98
CA VAL A 162 2.12 -7.65 4.19
C VAL A 162 3.02 -7.30 5.38
N PHE A 163 3.61 -6.12 5.42
CA PHE A 163 4.49 -5.73 6.52
C PHE A 163 3.73 -5.55 7.83
N SER A 164 2.45 -5.12 7.80
CA SER A 164 1.58 -5.11 8.99
C SER A 164 1.37 -6.51 9.57
N LEU A 165 1.14 -7.51 8.71
CA LEU A 165 0.96 -8.91 9.12
C LEU A 165 2.29 -9.54 9.57
N ILE A 166 3.39 -9.28 8.89
CA ILE A 166 4.73 -9.73 9.31
C ILE A 166 5.04 -9.16 10.69
N GLY A 167 4.89 -7.84 10.87
CA GLY A 167 5.15 -7.20 12.16
C GLY A 167 4.24 -7.72 13.27
N HIS A 168 3.01 -8.12 12.95
CA HIS A 168 2.17 -8.84 13.91
C HIS A 168 2.74 -10.22 14.26
N ALA A 169 3.10 -11.01 13.25
CA ALA A 169 3.59 -12.38 13.42
C ALA A 169 4.92 -12.46 14.18
N ILE A 170 5.83 -11.49 13.97
CA ILE A 170 7.12 -11.44 14.67
C ILE A 170 7.07 -10.66 15.99
N GLY A 171 5.90 -10.11 16.37
CA GLY A 171 5.71 -9.44 17.65
C GLY A 171 6.13 -7.96 17.72
N CYS A 172 6.33 -7.29 16.58
CA CYS A 172 6.54 -5.84 16.53
C CYS A 172 5.34 -5.06 17.11
N TRP A 173 4.13 -5.54 16.85
CA TRP A 173 2.87 -4.96 17.34
C TRP A 173 1.79 -6.03 17.45
N ARG A 174 0.70 -5.70 18.13
CA ARG A 174 -0.50 -6.53 18.19
C ARG A 174 -1.56 -5.98 17.27
N LEU A 175 -2.07 -6.82 16.38
CA LEU A 175 -3.19 -6.45 15.51
C LEU A 175 -4.49 -6.56 16.32
N THR A 176 -5.25 -5.46 16.39
CA THR A 176 -6.60 -5.47 16.97
C THR A 176 -7.60 -5.99 15.93
N LEU A 177 -8.83 -6.34 16.37
CA LEU A 177 -9.88 -6.74 15.44
C LEU A 177 -10.15 -5.64 14.39
N LEU A 178 -10.29 -4.40 14.83
CA LEU A 178 -10.48 -3.25 13.94
C LEU A 178 -9.28 -3.06 12.99
N GLY A 179 -8.05 -3.26 13.50
CA GLY A 179 -6.85 -3.25 12.66
C GLY A 179 -6.86 -4.36 11.61
N GLY A 180 -7.31 -5.57 11.98
CA GLY A 180 -7.47 -6.69 11.05
C GLY A 180 -8.52 -6.42 9.97
N LEU A 181 -9.68 -5.89 10.34
CA LEU A 181 -10.72 -5.49 9.37
C LEU A 181 -10.22 -4.37 8.45
N GLY A 182 -9.50 -3.39 8.99
CA GLY A 182 -8.87 -2.34 8.21
C GLY A 182 -7.84 -2.87 7.21
N LEU A 183 -6.99 -3.81 7.62
CA LEU A 183 -6.06 -4.48 6.69
C LEU A 183 -6.79 -5.32 5.65
N GLY A 184 -7.89 -5.99 6.01
CA GLY A 184 -8.72 -6.73 5.07
C GLY A 184 -9.33 -5.82 4.00
N PHE A 185 -9.81 -4.64 4.41
CA PHE A 185 -10.30 -3.63 3.48
C PHE A 185 -9.18 -3.10 2.57
N LEU A 186 -8.02 -2.73 3.12
CA LEU A 186 -6.88 -2.26 2.33
C LEU A 186 -6.39 -3.32 1.34
N TRP A 187 -6.39 -4.59 1.75
CA TRP A 187 -6.02 -5.71 0.89
C TRP A 187 -7.02 -5.90 -0.24
N GLY A 188 -8.31 -5.94 0.06
CA GLY A 188 -9.37 -6.02 -0.95
C GLY A 188 -9.30 -4.85 -1.93
N PHE A 189 -9.12 -3.63 -1.44
CA PHE A 189 -8.95 -2.45 -2.28
C PHE A 189 -7.69 -2.55 -3.15
N SER A 190 -6.56 -3.04 -2.63
CA SER A 190 -5.36 -3.28 -3.44
C SER A 190 -5.62 -4.27 -4.59
N THR A 191 -6.36 -5.35 -4.35
CA THR A 191 -6.70 -6.29 -5.43
C THR A 191 -7.64 -5.68 -6.47
N TRP A 192 -8.34 -4.61 -6.10
CA TRP A 192 -9.23 -3.87 -6.99
C TRP A 192 -8.50 -2.77 -7.76
N THR A 193 -7.29 -2.36 -7.37
CA THR A 193 -6.49 -1.42 -8.16
C THR A 193 -5.74 -2.11 -9.29
N ARG A 194 -5.43 -3.40 -9.15
CA ARG A 194 -4.71 -4.18 -10.16
C ARG A 194 -5.07 -5.66 -10.17
N ASP A 195 -5.34 -6.18 -11.35
CA ASP A 195 -5.72 -7.56 -11.63
C ASP A 195 -4.65 -8.58 -11.21
N SER A 196 -3.37 -8.24 -11.46
CA SER A 196 -2.25 -9.08 -11.03
C SER A 196 -2.17 -9.27 -9.52
N GLY A 197 -2.87 -8.43 -8.74
CA GLY A 197 -2.99 -8.56 -7.29
C GLY A 197 -3.57 -9.89 -6.83
N ILE A 198 -4.41 -10.53 -7.66
CA ILE A 198 -5.02 -11.81 -7.31
C ILE A 198 -3.96 -12.91 -7.13
N TYR A 199 -2.87 -12.87 -7.90
CA TYR A 199 -1.80 -13.87 -7.83
C TYR A 199 -1.00 -13.80 -6.53
N PHE A 200 -1.03 -12.66 -5.84
CA PHE A 200 -0.29 -12.43 -4.60
C PHE A 200 -1.16 -12.58 -3.34
N THR A 201 -2.44 -12.91 -3.50
CA THR A 201 -3.40 -13.10 -2.39
C THR A 201 -2.98 -14.19 -1.40
N TYR A 202 -2.24 -15.18 -1.85
CA TYR A 202 -1.75 -16.26 -0.98
C TYR A 202 -0.79 -15.75 0.11
N VAL A 203 -0.05 -14.66 -0.12
CA VAL A 203 0.94 -14.15 0.84
C VAL A 203 0.26 -13.62 2.11
N PRO A 204 -0.71 -12.68 2.06
CA PRO A 204 -1.46 -12.27 3.26
C PRO A 204 -2.14 -13.44 3.98
N VAL A 205 -2.73 -14.39 3.24
CA VAL A 205 -3.38 -15.57 3.85
C VAL A 205 -2.38 -16.41 4.66
N LEU A 206 -1.23 -16.73 4.08
CA LEU A 206 -0.18 -17.48 4.77
C LEU A 206 0.33 -16.75 6.01
N LEU A 207 0.46 -15.42 5.95
CA LEU A 207 0.89 -14.61 7.08
C LEU A 207 -0.14 -14.56 8.21
N ILE A 208 -1.44 -14.48 7.88
CA ILE A 208 -2.53 -14.59 8.86
C ILE A 208 -2.47 -15.95 9.57
N LEU A 209 -2.35 -17.04 8.80
CA LEU A 209 -2.24 -18.40 9.34
C LEU A 209 -1.00 -18.54 10.24
N ALA A 210 0.15 -18.02 9.83
CA ALA A 210 1.37 -18.03 10.63
C ALA A 210 1.23 -17.24 11.94
N GLY A 211 0.65 -16.03 11.89
CA GLY A 211 0.43 -15.18 13.07
C GLY A 211 -0.59 -15.76 14.07
N SER A 212 -1.60 -16.49 13.59
CA SER A 212 -2.62 -17.12 14.43
C SER A 212 -2.04 -18.22 15.34
N ARG A 213 -1.05 -18.98 14.84
CA ARG A 213 -0.40 -20.07 15.60
C ARG A 213 0.43 -19.56 16.78
N GLY A 214 1.04 -18.39 16.66
CA GLY A 214 1.74 -17.74 17.78
C GLY A 214 0.80 -17.22 18.87
N SER A 215 -0.45 -16.90 18.54
CA SER A 215 -1.45 -16.35 19.47
C SER A 215 -2.35 -17.42 20.13
N ALA A 216 -2.44 -18.62 19.56
CA ALA A 216 -3.31 -19.70 20.05
C ALA A 216 -3.00 -20.12 21.51
N GLY A 217 -1.73 -20.07 21.93
CA GLY A 217 -1.34 -20.34 23.33
C GLY A 217 -1.83 -19.28 24.33
N GLY A 218 -2.09 -18.05 23.88
CA GLY A 218 -2.62 -16.97 24.70
C GLY A 218 -4.15 -16.92 24.74
N PHE A 219 -4.82 -17.31 23.65
CA PHE A 219 -6.28 -17.34 23.59
C PHE A 219 -6.86 -18.49 24.43
N ALA A 220 -6.27 -19.69 24.38
CA ALA A 220 -6.63 -20.81 25.25
C ALA A 220 -6.46 -20.48 26.75
N ARG A 221 -5.40 -19.75 27.11
CA ARG A 221 -5.19 -19.25 28.49
C ARG A 221 -6.19 -18.21 28.95
N ARG A 222 -6.71 -17.38 28.02
CA ARG A 222 -7.74 -16.37 28.35
C ARG A 222 -9.12 -17.01 28.51
N LEU A 223 -9.42 -18.05 27.74
CA LEU A 223 -10.64 -18.84 27.92
C LEU A 223 -10.60 -19.66 29.22
N SER A 224 -9.46 -20.24 29.58
CA SER A 224 -9.33 -20.95 30.86
C SER A 224 -9.46 -20.05 32.10
N LEU A 225 -9.18 -18.74 31.96
CA LEU A 225 -9.36 -17.75 33.02
C LEU A 225 -10.79 -17.18 33.10
N LEU A 226 -11.62 -17.40 32.09
CA LEU A 226 -13.04 -17.02 32.10
C LEU A 226 -13.95 -18.17 32.54
N CYS A 227 -13.40 -19.38 32.66
CA CYS A 227 -14.09 -20.59 33.12
C CYS A 227 -13.59 -21.08 34.49
N ALA A 228 -12.80 -20.27 35.22
CA ALA A 228 -12.35 -20.49 36.59
C ALA A 228 -12.83 -19.32 37.46
#